data_AF-A0A439KLY2-F1
#
_entry.id   AF-A0A439KLY2-F1
#
_cell.length_a   1.000
_cell.length_b   1.000
_cell.length_c   1.000
_cell.angle_alpha   90.00
_cell.angle_beta   90.00
_cell.angle_gamma   90.00
#
_symmetry.space_group_name_H-M   'P 1'
#
loop_
_entity.id
_entity.type
_entity.pdbx_description
1 polymer ?
#
loop_
_entity_poly.entity_id
_entity_poly.type
_entity_poly.pdbx_seq_one_letter_code
_entity_poly.pdbx_strand_id
1 'polypeptide(L)'
;MKRAHGEKLQLCDALEKIADALPNVDRLKCLGIANAIVPLLRNIHQYEETIIFPAYEAATGGSNANLASTRRLRAEHVEDECFAGEVTEILLAIGHG
;
A
#
# COMPACT_ATOMS: atom_id res chain seq x y z
N MET A 1 3.05 9.20 10.53
CA MET A 1 3.01 9.32 9.05
C MET A 1 4.34 9.23 8.34
N LYS A 2 5.37 10.01 8.67
CA LYS A 2 6.67 9.94 7.95
C LYS A 2 7.24 8.51 7.86
N ARG A 3 7.13 7.73 8.95
CA ARG A 3 7.52 6.32 9.00
C ARG A 3 6.66 5.44 8.07
N ALA A 4 5.34 5.45 8.24
CA ALA A 4 4.40 4.69 7.42
C ALA A 4 4.56 4.97 5.92
N HIS A 5 4.72 6.24 5.54
CA HIS A 5 5.00 6.61 4.17
C HIS A 5 6.34 6.04 3.67
N GLY A 6 7.39 6.07 4.51
CA GLY A 6 8.66 5.42 4.20
C GLY A 6 8.54 3.90 4.02
N GLU A 7 7.69 3.24 4.82
CA GLU A 7 7.40 1.81 4.67
C GLU A 7 6.66 1.50 3.35
N LYS A 8 5.71 2.36 2.91
CA LYS A 8 5.10 2.27 1.56
C LYS A 8 6.14 2.43 0.45
N LEU A 9 7.03 3.41 0.55
CA LEU A 9 8.09 3.62 -0.45
C LEU A 9 9.06 2.43 -0.53
N GLN A 10 9.47 1.88 0.61
CA GLN A 10 10.33 0.69 0.64
C GLN A 10 9.67 -0.53 0.00
N LEU A 11 8.36 -0.69 0.17
CA LEU A 11 7.58 -1.72 -0.49
C LEU A 11 7.56 -1.51 -2.01
N CYS A 12 7.29 -0.28 -2.48
CA CYS A 12 7.33 0.06 -3.92
C CYS A 12 8.72 -0.22 -4.52
N ASP A 13 9.79 0.22 -3.87
CA ASP A 13 11.17 -0.02 -4.32
C ASP A 13 11.49 -1.53 -4.39
N ALA A 14 10.93 -2.33 -3.48
CA ALA A 14 11.14 -3.77 -3.48
C ALA A 14 10.38 -4.45 -4.63
N LEU A 15 9.15 -4.02 -4.91
CA LEU A 15 8.36 -4.50 -6.04
C LEU A 15 9.01 -4.13 -7.37
N GLU A 16 9.52 -2.91 -7.51
CA GLU A 16 10.24 -2.45 -8.70
C GLU A 16 11.50 -3.29 -8.96
N LYS A 17 12.30 -3.55 -7.92
CA LYS A 17 13.47 -4.44 -8.03
C LYS A 17 13.13 -5.86 -8.44
N ILE A 18 11.97 -6.38 -8.04
CA ILE A 18 11.48 -7.69 -8.51
C ILE A 18 11.10 -7.58 -9.98
N ALA A 19 10.36 -6.55 -10.38
CA ALA A 19 9.97 -6.34 -11.77
C ALA A 19 11.19 -6.22 -12.71
N ASP A 20 12.20 -5.44 -12.33
CA ASP A 20 13.44 -5.26 -13.09
C ASP A 20 14.25 -6.55 -13.25
N ALA A 21 14.12 -7.48 -12.32
CA ALA A 21 14.85 -8.74 -12.33
C ALA A 21 14.12 -9.86 -13.12
N LEU A 22 12.92 -9.62 -13.66
CA LEU A 22 12.18 -10.63 -14.41
C LEU A 22 12.92 -11.08 -15.68
N PRO A 23 12.88 -12.39 -16.03
CA PRO A 23 12.24 -13.49 -15.30
C PRO A 23 13.10 -14.09 -14.17
N ASN A 24 14.34 -13.62 -13.98
CA ASN A 24 15.36 -14.19 -13.07
C ASN A 24 15.27 -13.61 -11.65
N VAL A 25 14.07 -13.64 -11.07
CA VAL A 25 13.79 -13.03 -9.76
C VAL A 25 14.23 -13.92 -8.59
N ASP A 26 14.55 -13.27 -7.47
CA ASP A 26 14.83 -13.94 -6.21
C ASP A 26 13.52 -14.41 -5.56
N ARG A 27 13.28 -15.73 -5.61
CA ARG A 27 12.07 -16.36 -5.09
C ARG A 27 11.82 -16.09 -3.61
N LEU A 28 12.88 -16.02 -2.80
CA LEU A 28 12.75 -15.76 -1.36
C LEU A 28 12.29 -14.32 -1.11
N LYS A 29 12.77 -13.37 -1.92
CA LYS A 29 12.26 -11.98 -1.87
C LYS A 29 10.80 -11.91 -2.29
N CYS A 30 10.38 -12.64 -3.34
CA CYS A 30 8.98 -12.70 -3.75
C CYS A 30 8.07 -13.17 -2.59
N LEU A 31 8.44 -14.26 -1.91
CA LEU A 31 7.70 -14.75 -0.74
C LEU A 31 7.68 -13.73 0.41
N GLY A 32 8.81 -13.08 0.69
CA GLY A 32 8.90 -12.07 1.72
C GLY A 32 7.96 -10.89 1.48
N ILE A 33 7.95 -10.36 0.24
CA ILE A 33 7.11 -9.23 -0.14
C ILE A 33 5.63 -9.62 -0.21
N ALA A 34 5.31 -10.81 -0.74
CA ALA A 34 3.95 -11.34 -0.78
C ALA A 34 3.30 -11.39 0.61
N ASN A 35 4.05 -11.82 1.62
CA ASN A 35 3.54 -11.89 3.00
C ASN A 35 3.44 -10.52 3.69
N ALA A 36 4.09 -9.49 3.15
CA ALA A 36 4.16 -8.17 3.77
C ALA A 36 3.22 -7.13 3.16
N ILE A 37 2.95 -7.21 1.84
CA ILE A 37 2.29 -6.15 1.07
C ILE A 37 0.88 -5.81 1.59
N VAL A 38 -0.01 -6.80 1.72
CA VAL A 38 -1.40 -6.58 2.17
C VAL A 38 -1.47 -6.12 3.63
N PRO A 39 -0.81 -6.79 4.60
CA PRO A 39 -0.84 -6.33 6.00
C PRO A 39 -0.28 -4.91 6.17
N LEU A 40 0.78 -4.57 5.45
CA LEU A 40 1.39 -3.23 5.53
C LEU A 40 0.43 -2.16 5.01
N LEU A 41 -0.17 -2.36 3.83
CA LEU A 41 -1.10 -1.38 3.25
C LEU A 41 -2.33 -1.19 4.15
N ARG A 42 -2.94 -2.27 4.62
CA ARG A 42 -4.11 -2.20 5.54
C ARG A 42 -3.81 -1.41 6.80
N ASN A 43 -2.68 -1.69 7.45
CA ASN A 43 -2.30 -0.99 8.67
C ASN A 43 -2.12 0.53 8.44
N ILE A 44 -1.58 0.91 7.28
CA ILE A 44 -1.36 2.32 6.93
C ILE A 44 -2.68 3.00 6.58
N HIS A 45 -3.50 2.39 5.72
CA HIS A 45 -4.81 2.92 5.35
C HIS A 45 -5.72 3.08 6.57
N GLN A 46 -5.74 2.08 7.46
CA GLN A 46 -6.49 2.16 8.72
C GLN A 46 -6.02 3.34 9.58
N TYR A 47 -4.71 3.56 9.70
CA TYR A 47 -4.19 4.70 10.46
C TYR A 47 -4.53 6.04 9.79
N GLU A 48 -4.46 6.11 8.47
CA GLU A 48 -4.86 7.29 7.71
C GLU A 48 -6.33 7.62 7.93
N GLU A 49 -7.21 6.63 7.83
CA GLU A 49 -8.66 6.83 7.93
C GLU A 49 -9.14 7.12 9.36
N THR A 50 -8.50 6.50 10.36
CA THR A 50 -8.93 6.64 11.76
C THR A 50 -8.29 7.82 12.47
N ILE A 51 -7.10 8.26 12.04
CA ILE A 51 -6.33 9.30 12.75
C ILE A 51 -6.06 10.51 11.86
N ILE A 52 -5.54 10.31 10.64
CA ILE A 52 -5.02 11.40 9.83
C ILE A 52 -6.10 12.18 9.10
N PHE A 53 -7.00 11.50 8.40
CA PHE A 53 -8.09 12.16 7.67
C PHE A 53 -8.99 12.95 8.62
N PRO A 54 -9.41 12.44 9.80
CA PRO A 54 -10.18 13.24 10.75
C PRO A 54 -9.42 14.48 11.24
N ALA A 55 -8.13 14.35 11.59
CA ALA A 55 -7.32 15.48 12.04
C ALA A 55 -7.14 16.54 10.95
N TYR A 56 -6.92 16.11 9.71
CA TYR A 56 -6.79 16.97 8.54
C TYR A 56 -8.11 17.71 8.22
N GLU A 57 -9.24 16.99 8.23
CA GLU A 57 -10.57 17.57 8.01
C GLU A 57 -10.89 18.62 9.09
N ALA A 58 -10.60 18.33 10.36
CA ALA A 58 -10.78 19.27 11.46
C ALA A 58 -9.89 20.52 11.33
N ALA A 59 -8.59 20.33 11.03
CA ALA A 59 -7.63 21.44 10.91
C ALA A 59 -7.92 22.37 9.73
N THR A 60 -8.56 21.85 8.68
CA THR A 60 -8.87 22.61 7.46
C THR A 60 -10.31 23.11 7.41
N GLY A 61 -11.04 23.04 8.53
CA GLY A 61 -12.41 23.52 8.65
C GLY A 61 -13.43 22.71 7.83
N GLY A 62 -13.08 21.49 7.42
CA GLY A 62 -13.99 20.59 6.72
C GLY A 62 -14.52 21.13 5.38
N SER A 63 -13.74 21.96 4.68
CA SER A 63 -14.17 22.49 3.38
C SER A 63 -14.58 21.35 2.42
N ASN A 64 -15.55 21.60 1.55
CA ASN A 64 -16.06 20.59 0.61
C ASN A 64 -14.93 19.95 -0.24
N ALA A 65 -13.90 20.72 -0.60
CA ALA A 65 -12.76 20.22 -1.36
C ALA A 65 -11.88 19.23 -0.55
N ASN A 66 -11.70 19.49 0.74
CA ASN A 66 -10.90 18.62 1.63
C ASN A 66 -11.64 17.32 1.92
N LEU A 67 -12.95 17.42 2.18
CA LEU A 67 -13.82 16.24 2.32
C LEU A 67 -13.87 15.42 1.03
N ALA A 68 -13.92 16.07 -0.14
CA ALA A 68 -13.86 15.37 -1.42
C ALA A 68 -12.53 14.64 -1.61
N SER A 69 -11.42 15.25 -1.18
CA SER A 69 -10.08 14.64 -1.28
C SER A 69 -9.94 13.41 -0.41
N THR A 70 -10.31 13.48 0.88
CA THR A 70 -10.23 12.32 1.78
C THR A 70 -11.25 11.24 1.42
N ARG A 71 -12.41 11.58 0.85
CA ARG A 71 -13.35 10.58 0.31
C ARG A 71 -12.77 9.85 -0.89
N ARG A 72 -12.10 10.57 -1.81
CA ARG A 72 -11.45 9.95 -2.95
C ARG A 72 -10.33 9.02 -2.51
N LEU A 73 -9.48 9.44 -1.57
CA LEU A 73 -8.41 8.59 -1.01
C LEU A 73 -8.95 7.30 -0.38
N ARG A 74 -10.06 7.36 0.36
CA ARG A 74 -10.72 6.15 0.90
C ARG A 74 -11.21 5.20 -0.19
N ALA A 75 -11.67 5.71 -1.32
CA ALA A 75 -12.05 4.87 -2.46
C ALA A 75 -10.81 4.25 -3.11
N GLU A 76 -9.75 5.04 -3.33
CA GLU A 76 -8.46 4.59 -3.85
C GLU A 76 -7.86 3.48 -2.96
N HIS A 77 -7.99 3.56 -1.62
CA HIS A 77 -7.54 2.51 -0.71
C HIS A 77 -8.16 1.14 -0.97
N VAL A 78 -9.44 1.09 -1.37
CA VAL A 78 -10.12 -0.17 -1.70
C VAL A 78 -9.51 -0.81 -2.94
N GLU A 79 -9.21 0.02 -3.94
CA GLU A 79 -8.55 -0.43 -5.17
C GLU A 79 -7.11 -0.90 -4.89
N ASP A 80 -6.34 -0.11 -4.14
CA ASP A 80 -4.97 -0.46 -3.73
C ASP A 80 -4.91 -1.79 -2.97
N GLU A 81 -5.84 -2.06 -2.06
CA GLU A 81 -5.90 -3.34 -1.35
C GLU A 81 -6.25 -4.52 -2.26
N CYS A 82 -7.11 -4.31 -3.26
CA CYS A 82 -7.41 -5.33 -4.26
C CYS A 82 -6.18 -5.65 -5.10
N PHE A 83 -5.50 -4.62 -5.64
CA PHE A 83 -4.27 -4.79 -6.42
C PHE A 83 -3.16 -5.45 -5.60
N ALA A 84 -3.02 -5.09 -4.33
CA ALA A 84 -2.06 -5.74 -3.43
C ALA A 84 -2.34 -7.24 -3.27
N GLY A 85 -3.61 -7.65 -3.26
CA GLY A 85 -4.03 -9.05 -3.27
C GLY A 85 -3.57 -9.76 -4.55
N GLU A 86 -3.84 -9.19 -5.71
CA GLU A 86 -3.42 -9.76 -7.00
C GLU A 86 -1.89 -9.91 -7.09
N VAL A 87 -1.15 -8.88 -6.69
CA VAL A 87 0.32 -8.90 -6.65
C VAL A 87 0.81 -9.98 -5.69
N THR A 88 0.16 -10.15 -4.54
CA THR A 88 0.48 -11.22 -3.58
C THR A 88 0.39 -12.60 -4.23
N GLU A 89 -0.71 -12.88 -4.93
CA GLU A 89 -0.91 -14.17 -5.60
C GLU A 89 0.18 -14.46 -6.64
N ILE A 90 0.53 -13.46 -7.46
CA ILE A 90 1.58 -13.58 -8.47
C ILE A 90 2.94 -13.85 -7.81
N LEU A 91 3.29 -13.09 -6.76
CA LEU A 91 4.56 -13.26 -6.06
C LEU A 91 4.65 -14.60 -5.33
N LEU A 92 3.55 -15.12 -4.77
CA LEU A 92 3.51 -16.46 -4.18
C LEU A 92 3.72 -17.54 -5.25
N ALA A 93 3.08 -17.42 -6.41
CA ALA A 93 3.24 -18.36 -7.51
C ALA A 93 4.71 -18.42 -7.97
N ILE A 94 5.34 -17.26 -8.20
CA ILE A 94 6.76 -17.16 -8.55
C ILE A 94 7.66 -17.71 -7.43
N GLY A 95 7.33 -17.39 -6.17
CA GLY A 95 8.11 -17.79 -5.00
C GLY A 95 8.15 -19.29 -4.77
N HIS A 96 7.04 -19.99 -5.03
CA HIS A 96 6.95 -21.45 -4.90
C HIS A 96 7.55 -22.21 -6.08
N GLY A 97 7.68 -21.58 -7.25
CA GLY A 97 8.32 -22.14 -8.44
C GLY A 97 7.33 -22.73 -9.43
#